data_AF-A0A7X2P8W4-F1
#
_entry.id   AF-A0A7X2P8W4-F1
#
_cell.length_a   1.000
_cell.length_b   1.000
_cell.length_c   1.000
_cell.angle_alpha   90.00
_cell.angle_beta   90.00
_cell.angle_gamma   90.00
#
_symmetry.space_group_name_H-M   'P 1'
#
loop_
_entity.id
_entity.type
_entity.pdbx_description
1 polymer ?
#
loop_
_entity_poly.entity_id
_entity_poly.type
_entity_poly.pdbx_seq_one_letter_code
_entity_poly.pdbx_strand_id
1 'polypeptide(L)'
;MLGTILLYVGIVLISNGLASILEVKDKSMVVMNLFTGGLSLILNIIALGYGVVSGQNALWFYGSATGLLFAFTYLYSAINTIFGFDQRLYGWFSLFVAVNAVPAGALCFMGYGGNAAYGLIWWAWGLLWFTGFLTCALKKNLGKFPAWLSVAEGIVTAWIPGFLMLVNLWPQ
;
A
#
# COMPACT_ATOMS: atom_id res chain seq x y z
N MET A 1 -4.96 14.35 3.82
CA MET A 1 -5.07 12.95 4.30
C MET A 1 -4.11 12.02 3.56
N LEU A 2 -4.17 11.96 2.22
CA LEU A 2 -3.33 11.04 1.43
C LEU A 2 -1.82 11.24 1.66
N GLY A 3 -1.31 12.48 1.58
CA GLY A 3 0.11 12.76 1.81
C GLY A 3 0.62 12.27 3.18
N THR A 4 -0.20 12.40 4.23
CA THR A 4 0.11 11.85 5.56
C THR A 4 0.24 10.34 5.51
N ILE A 5 -0.73 9.63 4.92
CA ILE A 5 -0.70 8.17 4.79
C ILE A 5 0.53 7.74 3.97
N LEU A 6 0.83 8.41 2.86
CA LEU A 6 1.94 8.07 1.97
C LEU A 6 3.31 8.22 2.63
N LEU A 7 3.47 9.15 3.57
CA LEU A 7 4.70 9.27 4.35
C LEU A 7 4.97 7.99 5.15
N TYR A 8 3.93 7.44 5.79
CA TYR A 8 4.04 6.19 6.55
C TYR A 8 4.14 4.96 5.66
N VAL A 9 3.42 4.95 4.52
CA VAL A 9 3.57 3.93 3.47
C VAL A 9 5.02 3.86 2.97
N GLY A 10 5.67 5.02 2.76
CA GLY A 10 7.06 5.06 2.33
C GLY A 10 7.99 4.33 3.31
N ILE A 11 7.91 4.67 4.59
CA ILE A 11 8.78 4.04 5.59
C ILE A 11 8.45 2.57 5.84
N VAL A 12 7.18 2.13 5.78
CA VAL A 12 6.88 0.70 5.95
C VAL A 12 7.34 -0.14 4.75
N LEU A 13 7.26 0.38 3.53
CA LEU A 13 7.79 -0.30 2.34
C LEU A 13 9.32 -0.41 2.40
N ILE A 14 9.99 0.67 2.79
CA ILE A 14 11.44 0.66 3.01
C ILE A 14 11.80 -0.33 4.13
N SER A 15 11.08 -0.30 5.25
CA SER A 15 11.33 -1.17 6.40
C SER A 15 11.14 -2.65 6.05
N ASN A 16 10.09 -3.00 5.32
CA ASN A 16 9.84 -4.37 4.86
C ASN A 16 10.92 -4.85 3.88
N GLY A 17 11.33 -4.00 2.93
CA GLY A 17 12.40 -4.31 2.01
C GLY A 17 13.75 -4.51 2.72
N LEU A 18 14.11 -3.59 3.62
CA LEU A 18 15.34 -3.70 4.41
C LEU A 18 15.35 -4.91 5.33
N ALA A 19 14.22 -5.23 5.98
CA ALA A 19 14.13 -6.42 6.82
C ALA A 19 14.44 -7.70 6.03
N SER A 20 14.00 -7.80 4.78
CA SER A 20 14.33 -8.92 3.90
C SER A 20 15.79 -8.89 3.41
N ILE A 21 16.32 -7.72 3.04
CA ILE A 21 17.70 -7.57 2.56
C ILE A 21 18.72 -7.90 3.65
N LEU A 22 18.49 -7.38 4.87
CA LEU A 22 19.32 -7.51 6.06
C LEU A 22 19.03 -8.80 6.85
N GLU A 23 18.05 -9.59 6.40
CA GLU A 23 17.68 -10.88 7.02
C GLU A 23 17.31 -10.74 8.51
N VAL A 24 16.56 -9.69 8.83
CA VAL A 24 16.02 -9.46 10.18
C VAL A 24 15.00 -10.56 10.50
N LYS A 25 15.31 -11.38 11.51
CA LYS A 25 14.45 -12.51 11.94
C LYS A 25 13.57 -12.18 13.15
N ASP A 26 13.84 -11.06 13.81
CA ASP A 26 13.10 -10.64 14.99
C ASP A 26 11.71 -10.08 14.62
N LYS A 27 10.73 -10.29 15.51
CA LYS A 27 9.35 -9.83 15.27
C LYS A 27 9.21 -8.30 15.25
N SER A 28 10.23 -7.54 15.66
CA SER A 28 10.26 -6.07 15.53
C SER A 28 9.97 -5.56 14.12
N MET A 29 10.21 -6.35 13.07
CA MET A 29 9.86 -5.99 11.68
C MET A 29 8.37 -5.67 11.46
N VAL A 30 7.48 -6.14 12.34
CA VAL A 30 6.02 -5.90 12.22
C VAL A 30 5.59 -4.53 12.74
N VAL A 31 6.42 -3.84 13.54
CA VAL A 31 6.03 -2.60 14.23
C VAL A 31 5.58 -1.52 13.24
N MET A 32 6.34 -1.33 12.16
CA MET A 32 5.98 -0.36 11.13
C MET A 32 4.73 -0.75 10.33
N ASN A 33 4.47 -2.06 10.19
CA ASN A 33 3.26 -2.56 9.57
C ASN A 33 2.03 -2.27 10.44
N LEU A 34 2.13 -2.44 11.76
CA LEU A 34 1.06 -2.09 12.69
C LEU A 34 0.78 -0.59 12.71
N PHE A 35 1.83 0.24 12.79
CA PHE A 35 1.65 1.70 12.81
C PHE A 35 1.03 2.22 11.52
N THR A 36 1.57 1.81 10.37
CA THR A 36 1.08 2.30 9.08
C THR A 36 -0.30 1.75 8.76
N GLY A 37 -0.52 0.45 8.99
CA GLY A 37 -1.80 -0.20 8.79
C GLY A 37 -2.88 0.36 9.71
N GLY A 38 -2.58 0.53 11.00
CA GLY A 38 -3.50 1.08 12.00
C GLY A 38 -3.86 2.54 11.73
N LEU A 39 -2.87 3.40 11.47
CA LEU A 39 -3.12 4.79 11.10
C LEU A 39 -3.99 4.89 9.85
N SER A 40 -3.65 4.14 8.80
CA SER A 40 -4.40 4.14 7.55
C SER A 40 -5.83 3.63 7.75
N LEU A 41 -6.02 2.58 8.54
CA LEU A 41 -7.34 2.03 8.86
C LEU A 41 -8.22 3.08 9.55
N ILE A 42 -7.70 3.71 10.61
CA ILE A 42 -8.44 4.69 11.41
C ILE A 42 -8.84 5.89 10.55
N LEU A 43 -7.90 6.47 9.80
CA LEU A 43 -8.17 7.64 8.96
C LEU A 43 -9.22 7.33 7.87
N ASN A 44 -9.13 6.17 7.23
CA ASN A 44 -10.09 5.79 6.21
C ASN A 44 -11.47 5.47 6.80
N ILE A 45 -11.57 4.81 7.96
CA ILE A 45 -12.85 4.57 8.64
C ILE A 45 -13.54 5.90 9.00
N ILE A 46 -12.79 6.88 9.53
CA ILE A 46 -13.32 8.21 9.84
C ILE A 46 -13.86 8.88 8.56
N ALA A 47 -13.09 8.84 7.46
CA ALA A 47 -13.51 9.43 6.19
C ALA A 47 -14.75 8.75 5.58
N LEU A 48 -14.85 7.41 5.70
CA LEU A 48 -16.05 6.66 5.31
C LEU A 48 -17.26 7.05 6.16
N GLY A 49 -17.10 7.05 7.49
CA GLY A 49 -18.17 7.42 8.43
C GLY A 49 -18.68 8.83 8.18
N TYR A 50 -17.78 9.79 7.98
CA TYR A 50 -18.13 11.17 7.60
C TYR A 50 -18.90 11.22 6.27
N GLY A 51 -18.45 10.44 5.27
CA GLY A 51 -19.13 10.36 3.98
C GLY A 51 -20.57 9.86 4.09
N VAL A 52 -20.80 8.85 4.93
CA VAL A 52 -22.14 8.29 5.17
C VAL A 52 -23.05 9.33 5.84
N VAL A 53 -22.60 9.96 6.93
CA VAL A 53 -23.44 10.91 7.68
C VAL A 53 -23.70 12.22 6.92
N SER A 54 -22.81 12.60 6.00
CA SER A 54 -22.97 13.79 5.15
C SER A 54 -23.67 13.50 3.83
N GLY A 55 -24.16 12.27 3.59
CA GLY A 55 -24.92 11.92 2.39
C GLY A 55 -24.11 12.00 1.10
N GLN A 56 -22.81 11.71 1.15
CA GLN A 56 -21.94 11.76 -0.03
C GLN A 56 -22.28 10.64 -1.02
N ASN A 57 -21.95 10.88 -2.29
CA ASN A 57 -22.12 9.88 -3.35
C ASN A 57 -20.94 8.88 -3.39
N ALA A 58 -21.03 7.87 -4.27
CA ALA A 58 -20.03 6.81 -4.42
C ALA A 58 -18.59 7.32 -4.65
N LEU A 59 -18.42 8.49 -5.29
CA LEU A 59 -17.12 9.05 -5.63
C LEU A 59 -16.31 9.40 -4.38
N TRP A 60 -16.99 9.91 -3.34
CA TRP A 60 -16.36 10.25 -2.07
C TRP A 60 -15.67 9.04 -1.44
N PHE A 61 -16.28 7.86 -1.56
CA PHE A 61 -15.79 6.64 -0.93
C PHE A 61 -14.63 5.99 -1.68
N TYR A 62 -14.38 6.37 -2.95
CA TYR A 62 -13.34 5.77 -3.77
C TYR A 62 -11.94 5.87 -3.14
N GLY A 63 -11.56 7.07 -2.67
CA GLY A 63 -10.25 7.29 -2.05
C GLY A 63 -10.07 6.44 -0.79
N SER A 64 -11.10 6.36 0.06
CA SER A 64 -11.02 5.55 1.28
C SER A 64 -11.06 4.05 1.02
N ALA A 65 -11.87 3.61 0.05
CA ALA A 65 -11.97 2.20 -0.35
C ALA A 65 -10.62 1.68 -0.88
N THR A 66 -9.97 2.46 -1.75
CA THR A 66 -8.63 2.13 -2.27
C THR A 66 -7.55 2.20 -1.19
N GLY A 67 -7.60 3.21 -0.30
CA GLY A 67 -6.68 3.33 0.83
C GLY A 67 -6.75 2.13 1.80
N LEU A 68 -7.92 1.54 1.99
CA LEU A 68 -8.10 0.37 2.85
C LEU A 68 -7.43 -0.90 2.30
N LEU A 69 -7.28 -1.04 0.99
CA LEU A 69 -6.53 -2.18 0.40
C LEU A 69 -5.09 -2.22 0.96
N PHE A 70 -4.46 -1.06 1.04
CA PHE A 70 -3.10 -0.91 1.57
C PHE A 70 -3.06 -1.04 3.09
N ALA A 71 -4.01 -0.41 3.79
CA ALA A 71 -4.12 -0.53 5.26
C ALA A 71 -4.19 -2.01 5.70
N PHE A 72 -5.07 -2.78 5.04
CA PHE A 72 -5.21 -4.20 5.32
C PHE A 72 -4.02 -5.01 4.86
N THR A 73 -3.30 -4.63 3.80
CA THR A 73 -2.04 -5.31 3.42
C THR A 73 -1.06 -5.32 4.60
N TYR A 74 -0.80 -4.17 5.21
CA TYR A 74 0.17 -4.06 6.31
C TYR A 74 -0.31 -4.78 7.57
N LEU A 75 -1.59 -4.61 7.94
CA LEU A 75 -2.15 -5.32 9.09
C LEU A 75 -2.15 -6.84 8.89
N TYR A 76 -2.47 -7.32 7.70
CA TYR A 76 -2.43 -8.75 7.36
C TYR A 76 -1.00 -9.29 7.50
N SER A 77 -0.02 -8.60 6.92
CA SER A 77 1.40 -8.98 7.05
C SER A 77 1.86 -9.02 8.51
N ALA A 78 1.50 -8.02 9.32
CA ALA A 78 1.82 -7.96 10.73
C ALA A 78 1.20 -9.13 11.52
N ILE A 79 -0.11 -9.36 11.35
CA ILE A 79 -0.85 -10.42 12.02
C ILE A 79 -0.27 -11.79 11.67
N ASN A 80 -0.07 -12.07 10.37
CA ASN A 80 0.52 -13.35 9.95
C ASN A 80 1.90 -13.59 10.56
N THR A 81 2.72 -12.55 10.63
CA THR A 81 4.08 -12.65 11.20
C THR A 81 4.06 -12.86 12.71
N ILE A 82 3.18 -12.16 13.43
CA ILE A 82 3.04 -12.28 14.89
C ILE A 82 2.59 -13.69 15.29
N PHE A 83 1.58 -14.22 14.60
CA PHE A 83 0.96 -15.50 14.94
C PHE A 83 1.52 -16.70 14.16
N GLY A 84 2.42 -16.48 13.20
CA GLY A 84 2.99 -17.53 12.38
C GLY A 84 1.98 -18.19 11.43
N PHE A 85 1.02 -17.41 10.90
CA PHE A 85 0.00 -17.93 9.98
C PHE A 85 0.56 -18.20 8.58
N ASP A 86 -0.15 -19.04 7.85
CA ASP A 86 0.16 -19.33 6.45
C ASP A 86 -0.05 -18.09 5.56
N GLN A 87 0.99 -17.72 4.82
CA GLN A 87 1.01 -16.55 3.96
C GLN A 87 0.28 -16.77 2.62
N ARG A 88 -0.20 -17.97 2.28
CA ARG A 88 -0.85 -18.25 0.98
C ARG A 88 -2.07 -17.37 0.74
N LEU A 89 -2.92 -17.16 1.74
CA LEU A 89 -4.11 -16.30 1.62
C LEU A 89 -3.74 -14.82 1.50
N TYR A 90 -2.66 -14.39 2.17
CA TYR A 90 -2.09 -13.06 1.95
C TYR A 90 -1.65 -12.89 0.49
N GLY A 91 -1.00 -13.89 -0.11
CA GLY A 91 -0.63 -13.85 -1.53
C GLY A 91 -1.82 -13.71 -2.48
N TRP A 92 -2.94 -14.39 -2.21
CA TRP A 92 -4.19 -14.20 -2.97
C TRP A 92 -4.79 -12.80 -2.79
N PHE A 93 -4.75 -12.27 -1.57
CA PHE A 93 -5.12 -10.88 -1.32
C PHE A 93 -4.21 -9.91 -2.10
N SER A 94 -2.90 -10.17 -2.16
CA SER A 94 -1.98 -9.36 -2.96
C SER A 94 -2.31 -9.38 -4.45
N LEU A 95 -2.73 -10.53 -4.99
CA LEU A 95 -3.21 -10.60 -6.38
C LEU A 95 -4.47 -9.74 -6.58
N PHE A 96 -5.41 -9.79 -5.64
CA PHE A 96 -6.62 -8.95 -5.70
C PHE A 96 -6.27 -7.46 -5.74
N VAL A 97 -5.33 -7.00 -4.91
CA VAL A 97 -4.84 -5.61 -4.96
C VAL A 97 -4.19 -5.30 -6.30
N ALA A 98 -3.32 -6.18 -6.80
CA ALA A 98 -2.63 -5.99 -8.08
C ALA A 98 -3.60 -5.89 -9.27
N VAL A 99 -4.66 -6.70 -9.29
CA VAL A 99 -5.69 -6.64 -10.33
C VAL A 99 -6.46 -5.32 -10.28
N ASN A 100 -6.84 -4.84 -9.09
CA ASN A 100 -7.55 -3.57 -8.93
C ASN A 100 -6.67 -2.35 -9.23
N ALA A 101 -5.35 -2.48 -9.10
CA ALA A 101 -4.40 -1.43 -9.45
C ALA A 101 -4.41 -1.11 -10.95
N VAL A 102 -4.75 -2.08 -11.82
CA VAL A 102 -4.83 -1.88 -13.27
C VAL A 102 -5.88 -0.83 -13.65
N PRO A 103 -7.19 -1.01 -13.33
CA PRO A 103 -8.19 0.00 -13.61
C PRO A 103 -7.98 1.28 -12.78
N ALA A 104 -7.50 1.19 -11.54
CA ALA A 104 -7.23 2.38 -10.73
C ALA A 104 -6.18 3.31 -11.38
N GLY A 105 -5.11 2.74 -11.92
CA GLY A 105 -4.11 3.49 -12.67
C GLY A 105 -4.66 4.06 -13.97
N ALA A 106 -5.44 3.27 -14.73
CA ALA A 106 -6.06 3.73 -15.98
C ALA A 106 -7.02 4.92 -15.77
N LEU A 107 -7.81 4.88 -14.70
CA LEU A 107 -8.73 5.96 -14.33
C LEU A 107 -7.99 7.30 -14.08
N CYS A 108 -6.77 7.28 -13.56
CA CYS A 108 -5.98 8.50 -13.34
C CYS A 108 -5.64 9.22 -14.67
N PHE A 109 -5.43 8.46 -15.76
CA PHE A 109 -5.22 9.06 -17.10
C PHE A 109 -6.50 9.65 -17.69
N MET A 110 -7.66 9.31 -17.12
CA MET A 110 -8.97 9.89 -17.48
C MET A 110 -9.35 11.06 -16.56
N GLY A 111 -8.44 11.53 -15.70
CA GLY A 111 -8.69 12.61 -14.74
C GLY A 111 -9.47 12.16 -13.50
N TYR A 112 -9.52 10.85 -13.22
CA TYR A 112 -10.25 10.30 -12.09
C TYR A 112 -9.29 9.71 -11.05
N GLY A 113 -9.45 10.09 -9.77
CA GLY A 113 -8.70 9.49 -8.66
C GLY A 113 -7.25 9.96 -8.54
N GLY A 114 -6.79 10.86 -9.41
CA GLY A 114 -5.46 11.49 -9.36
C GLY A 114 -4.96 11.88 -10.76
N ASN A 115 -3.73 12.36 -10.81
CA ASN A 115 -3.03 12.72 -12.04
C ASN A 115 -2.34 11.52 -12.71
N ALA A 116 -1.80 11.70 -13.90
CA ALA A 116 -1.09 10.65 -14.64
C ALA A 116 0.09 10.04 -13.85
N ALA A 117 0.82 10.84 -13.06
CA ALA A 117 1.91 10.35 -12.22
C ALA A 117 1.40 9.39 -11.13
N TYR A 118 0.24 9.68 -10.53
CA TYR A 118 -0.43 8.80 -9.59
C TYR A 118 -0.95 7.52 -10.25
N GLY A 119 -1.34 7.60 -11.53
CA GLY A 119 -1.67 6.42 -12.34
C GLY A 119 -0.49 5.47 -12.51
N LEU A 120 0.72 6.01 -12.75
CA LEU A 120 1.95 5.21 -12.80
C LEU A 120 2.31 4.60 -11.44
N ILE A 121 2.08 5.35 -10.35
CA ILE A 121 2.27 4.85 -8.99
C ILE A 121 1.35 3.65 -8.71
N TRP A 122 0.09 3.71 -9.13
CA TRP A 122 -0.84 2.57 -9.02
C TRP A 122 -0.29 1.32 -9.69
N TRP A 123 0.25 1.43 -10.91
CA TRP A 123 0.81 0.28 -11.61
C TRP A 123 2.13 -0.21 -11.01
N ALA A 124 2.96 0.67 -10.45
CA ALA A 124 4.14 0.29 -9.69
C ALA A 124 3.73 -0.56 -8.45
N TRP A 125 2.79 -0.05 -7.64
CA TRP A 125 2.23 -0.83 -6.54
C TRP A 125 1.58 -2.14 -7.02
N GLY A 126 0.88 -2.12 -8.16
CA GLY A 126 0.35 -3.35 -8.76
C GLY A 126 1.43 -4.41 -9.00
N LEU A 127 2.59 -4.00 -9.53
CA LEU A 127 3.75 -4.87 -9.73
C LEU A 127 4.30 -5.40 -8.39
N LEU A 128 4.52 -4.54 -7.41
CA LEU A 128 5.03 -4.96 -6.10
C LEU A 128 4.08 -5.98 -5.42
N TRP A 129 2.77 -5.71 -5.40
CA TRP A 129 1.80 -6.64 -4.83
C TRP A 129 1.69 -7.94 -5.63
N PHE A 130 1.85 -7.88 -6.96
CA PHE A 130 1.93 -9.09 -7.77
C PHE A 130 3.12 -9.98 -7.38
N THR A 131 4.27 -9.40 -7.00
CA THR A 131 5.39 -10.20 -6.46
C THR A 131 5.01 -10.92 -5.16
N GLY A 132 4.16 -10.33 -4.33
CA GLY A 132 3.58 -10.94 -3.13
C GLY A 132 2.74 -12.19 -3.45
N PHE A 133 1.93 -12.15 -4.51
CA PHE A 133 1.22 -13.33 -4.99
C PHE A 133 2.17 -14.45 -5.44
N LEU A 134 3.15 -14.10 -6.29
CA LEU A 134 4.11 -15.08 -6.81
C LEU A 134 4.90 -15.77 -5.69
N THR A 135 5.33 -15.01 -4.68
CA THR A 135 6.15 -15.53 -3.58
C THR A 135 5.32 -16.25 -2.52
N CYS A 136 4.22 -15.64 -2.05
CA CYS A 136 3.46 -16.17 -0.93
C CYS A 136 2.47 -17.28 -1.32
N ALA A 137 1.75 -17.11 -2.43
CA ALA A 137 0.75 -18.07 -2.89
C ALA A 137 1.36 -19.15 -3.81
N LEU A 138 2.14 -18.74 -4.82
CA LEU A 138 2.74 -19.67 -5.79
C LEU A 138 4.11 -20.23 -5.37
N LYS A 139 4.67 -19.76 -4.24
CA LYS A 139 5.98 -20.20 -3.73
C LYS A 139 7.14 -20.06 -4.73
N LYS A 140 7.05 -19.12 -5.67
CA LYS A 140 8.13 -18.82 -6.61
C LYS A 140 9.26 -18.09 -5.88
N ASN A 141 10.49 -18.51 -6.12
CA ASN A 141 11.67 -17.83 -5.59
C ASN A 141 12.06 -16.66 -6.52
N LEU A 142 11.84 -15.43 -6.05
CA LEU A 142 12.24 -14.19 -6.75
C LEU A 142 13.54 -13.59 -6.19
N GLY A 143 14.24 -14.30 -5.30
CA GLY A 143 15.42 -13.79 -4.61
C GLY A 143 15.13 -12.49 -3.84
N LYS A 144 16.08 -11.53 -3.92
CA LYS A 144 15.95 -10.22 -3.26
C LYS A 144 15.23 -9.17 -4.12
N PHE A 145 14.71 -9.52 -5.30
CA PHE A 145 14.05 -8.57 -6.19
C PHE A 145 12.86 -7.84 -5.55
N PRO A 146 11.88 -8.54 -4.92
CA PRO A 146 10.73 -7.87 -4.28
C PRO A 146 11.16 -6.91 -3.17
N ALA A 147 12.24 -7.25 -2.46
CA ALA A 147 12.76 -6.44 -1.36
C ALA A 147 13.35 -5.12 -1.87
N TRP A 148 14.18 -5.17 -2.92
CA TRP A 148 14.72 -3.96 -3.56
C TRP A 148 13.63 -3.12 -4.22
N LEU A 149 12.65 -3.77 -4.85
CA LEU A 149 11.49 -3.09 -5.42
C LEU A 149 10.71 -2.33 -4.34
N SER A 150 10.45 -2.96 -3.19
CA SER A 150 9.78 -2.33 -2.04
C SER A 150 10.54 -1.10 -1.52
N VAL A 151 11.87 -1.16 -1.44
CA VAL A 151 12.68 0.01 -1.03
C VAL A 151 12.58 1.13 -2.06
N ALA A 152 12.76 0.81 -3.35
CA ALA A 152 12.72 1.81 -4.43
C ALA A 152 11.34 2.49 -4.51
N GLU A 153 10.27 1.70 -4.48
CA GLU A 153 8.90 2.21 -4.48
C GLU A 153 8.59 3.01 -3.22
N GLY A 154 9.04 2.55 -2.04
CA GLY A 154 8.87 3.29 -0.79
C GLY A 154 9.42 4.72 -0.87
N ILE A 155 10.54 4.93 -1.57
CA ILE A 155 11.12 6.26 -1.78
C ILE A 155 10.38 7.02 -2.88
N VAL A 156 10.31 6.45 -4.09
CA VAL A 156 9.91 7.16 -5.31
C VAL A 156 8.40 7.32 -5.43
N THR A 157 7.62 6.37 -4.93
CA THR A 157 6.16 6.33 -5.11
C THR A 157 5.36 6.73 -3.87
N ALA A 158 5.99 6.74 -2.69
CA ALA A 158 5.30 7.02 -1.44
C ALA A 158 5.95 8.18 -0.65
N TRP A 159 7.25 8.09 -0.31
CA TRP A 159 7.89 9.13 0.50
C TRP A 159 7.96 10.49 -0.21
N ILE A 160 8.57 10.54 -1.40
CA ILE A 160 8.69 11.80 -2.16
C ILE A 160 7.29 12.35 -2.51
N PRO A 161 6.38 11.57 -3.14
CA PRO A 161 5.02 12.05 -3.43
C PRO A 161 4.24 12.48 -2.20
N GLY A 162 4.30 11.69 -1.13
CA GLY A 162 3.60 11.98 0.12
C GLY A 162 4.04 13.31 0.74
N PHE A 163 5.36 13.55 0.76
CA PHE A 163 5.90 14.83 1.22
C PHE A 163 5.47 16.00 0.33
N LEU A 164 5.58 15.86 -1.00
CA LEU A 164 5.16 16.89 -1.95
C LEU A 164 3.66 17.22 -1.85
N MET A 165 2.81 16.23 -1.61
CA MET A 165 1.38 16.43 -1.38
C MET A 165 1.09 17.23 -0.10
N LEU A 166 1.90 17.04 0.95
CA LEU A 166 1.74 17.79 2.21
C LEU A 166 2.12 19.27 2.08
N VAL A 167 3.05 19.59 1.17
CA VAL A 167 3.49 20.96 0.90
C VAL A 167 2.85 21.58 -0.35
N ASN A 168 1.83 20.93 -0.91
CA ASN A 168 1.10 21.38 -2.10
C ASN A 168 2.00 21.61 -3.34
N LEU A 169 3.07 20.81 -3.46
CA LEU A 169 3.97 20.78 -4.63
C LEU A 169 3.76 19.54 -5.50
N TRP A 170 2.83 18.66 -5.12
CA TRP A 170 2.44 17.53 -5.97
C TRP A 170 1.64 18.05 -7.18
N PRO A 171 1.91 17.57 -8.41
CA PRO A 171 1.15 18.01 -9.59
C PRO A 171 -0.34 17.73 -9.38
N GLN A 172 -1.22 18.63 -9.82
CA GLN A 172 -2.67 18.42 -9.75
C GLN A 172 -3.15 17.55 -10.91
#